data_AF-A0A4Q7ENB0-F1
#
_entry.id   AF-A0A4Q7ENB0-F1
#
_cell.length_a   1.000
_cell.length_b   1.000
_cell.length_c   1.000
_cell.angle_alpha   90.00
_cell.angle_beta   90.00
_cell.angle_gamma   90.00
#
_symmetry.space_group_name_H-M   'P 1'
#
loop_
_entity.id
_entity.type
_entity.pdbx_description
1 polymer ?
#
loop_
_entity_poly.entity_id
_entity_poly.type
_entity_poly.pdbx_seq_one_letter_code
_entity_poly.pdbx_strand_id
1 'polypeptide(L)' 'MTNQQRKHFIISAIERAECSDVHDALRVAGEEIECLEAIPFGSRNEIIRICEDIADGVIDGSESIKRLLEFVNSVPD' A
#
# COMPACT_ATOMS: atom_id res chain seq x y z
N MET A 1 1.05 -17.58 -4.59
CA MET A 1 1.99 -16.54 -5.05
C MET A 1 2.86 -16.17 -3.86
N THR A 2 4.18 -16.09 -4.03
CA THR A 2 5.08 -15.68 -2.93
C THR A 2 4.92 -14.19 -2.63
N ASN A 3 5.33 -13.73 -1.44
CA ASN A 3 5.32 -12.29 -1.14
C ASN A 3 6.16 -11.50 -2.14
N GLN A 4 7.30 -12.04 -2.57
CA GLN A 4 8.12 -11.42 -3.62
C GLN A 4 7.33 -11.15 -4.92
N GLN A 5 6.62 -12.18 -5.41
CA GLN A 5 5.79 -12.05 -6.62
C GLN A 5 4.62 -11.08 -6.41
N ARG A 6 4.01 -11.13 -5.22
CA ARG A 6 2.87 -10.28 -4.84
C ARG A 6 3.23 -8.81 -4.79
N LYS A 7 4.35 -8.47 -4.13
CA LYS A 7 4.89 -7.10 -4.09
C LYS A 7 5.15 -6.57 -5.50
N HIS A 8 5.76 -7.40 -6.36
CA HIS A 8 6.04 -6.99 -7.73
C HIS A 8 4.75 -6.64 -8.50
N PHE A 9 3.70 -7.45 -8.33
CA PHE A 9 2.38 -7.16 -8.91
C PHE A 9 1.80 -5.85 -8.35
N ILE A 10 1.75 -5.69 -7.04
CA ILE A 10 1.19 -4.52 -6.36
C ILE A 10 1.86 -3.24 -6.86
N ILE A 11 3.20 -3.20 -6.81
CA ILE A 11 3.98 -2.02 -7.21
C ILE A 11 3.75 -1.70 -8.69
N SER A 12 3.82 -2.71 -9.56
CA SER A 12 3.61 -2.52 -11.01
C SER A 12 2.19 -2.04 -11.33
N ALA A 13 1.18 -2.50 -10.58
CA ALA A 13 -0.21 -2.13 -10.81
C ALA A 13 -0.46 -0.67 -10.41
N ILE A 14 0.08 -0.24 -9.26
CA ILE A 14 -0.02 1.15 -8.78
C ILE A 14 0.70 2.10 -9.74
N GLU A 15 1.93 1.77 -10.17
CA GLU A 15 2.72 2.61 -11.08
C GLU A 15 2.04 2.81 -12.44
N ARG A 16 1.32 1.80 -12.94
CA ARG A 16 0.61 1.88 -14.24
C ARG A 16 -0.74 2.58 -14.17
N ALA A 17 -1.37 2.59 -13.01
CA ALA A 17 -2.74 3.09 -12.86
C ALA A 17 -2.83 4.61 -12.69
N GLU A 18 -1.68 5.32 -12.66
CA GLU A 18 -1.61 6.77 -12.44
C GLU A 18 -2.45 7.22 -11.22
N CYS A 19 -2.33 6.47 -10.12
CA CYS A 19 -3.12 6.70 -8.90
C CYS A 19 -2.91 8.13 -8.37
N SER A 20 -3.99 8.80 -7.97
CA SER A 20 -3.91 10.13 -7.37
C SER A 20 -3.69 10.06 -5.86
N ASP A 21 -4.18 9.01 -5.20
CA ASP A 21 -4.05 8.78 -3.76
C ASP A 21 -4.10 7.29 -3.37
N VAL A 22 -4.04 7.03 -2.07
CA VAL A 22 -4.13 5.68 -1.47
C VAL A 22 -5.44 4.97 -1.81
N HIS A 23 -6.56 5.66 -1.99
CA HIS A 23 -7.85 5.03 -2.31
C HIS A 23 -7.86 4.48 -3.73
N ASP A 24 -7.25 5.21 -4.67
CA ASP A 24 -7.01 4.69 -6.03
C ASP A 24 -6.11 3.46 -6.01
N ALA A 25 -5.02 3.51 -5.25
CA ALA A 25 -4.08 2.40 -5.15
C ALA A 25 -4.74 1.15 -4.55
N LEU A 26 -5.55 1.30 -3.49
CA LEU A 26 -6.30 0.19 -2.87
C LEU A 26 -7.38 -0.38 -3.80
N ARG A 27 -7.98 0.45 -4.68
CA ARG A 27 -8.93 -0.05 -5.67
C ARG A 27 -8.28 -0.98 -6.70
N VAL A 28 -7.02 -0.73 -7.04
CA VAL A 28 -6.28 -1.49 -8.06
C VAL A 28 -5.55 -2.69 -7.48
N ALA A 29 -5.00 -2.57 -6.27
CA ALA A 29 -4.12 -3.57 -5.68
C ALA A 29 -4.55 -4.07 -4.29
N GLY A 30 -5.71 -3.65 -3.78
CA GLY A 30 -6.16 -3.95 -2.41
C GLY A 30 -6.25 -5.44 -2.10
N GLU A 31 -6.84 -6.24 -2.99
CA GLU A 31 -6.95 -7.70 -2.82
C GLU A 31 -5.58 -8.36 -2.64
N GLU A 32 -4.59 -7.88 -3.39
CA GLU A 32 -3.22 -8.39 -3.34
C GLU A 32 -2.50 -7.93 -2.07
N ILE A 33 -2.75 -6.70 -1.62
CA ILE A 33 -2.19 -6.19 -0.36
C ILE A 33 -2.74 -6.97 0.83
N GLU A 34 -4.03 -7.32 0.85
CA GLU A 34 -4.65 -8.14 1.90
C GLU A 34 -4.07 -9.55 2.00
N CYS A 35 -3.56 -10.07 0.88
CA CYS A 35 -2.96 -11.40 0.81
C CYS A 35 -1.45 -11.43 1.18
N LEU A 36 -0.87 -10.30 1.61
CA LEU A 36 0.51 -10.27 2.10
C LEU A 36 0.63 -11.04 3.42
N GLU A 37 1.57 -11.98 3.46
CA GLU A 37 1.81 -12.80 4.64
C GLU A 37 2.94 -12.20 5.50
N ALA A 38 3.02 -12.60 6.77
CA ALA A 38 4.10 -12.20 7.68
C ALA A 38 4.27 -10.67 7.88
N ILE A 39 3.17 -9.91 7.82
CA ILE A 39 3.17 -8.45 8.07
C ILE A 39 3.77 -8.16 9.45
N PRO A 40 4.81 -7.30 9.55
CA PRO A 40 5.42 -6.91 10.82
C PRO A 40 4.38 -6.32 11.79
N PHE A 41 4.47 -6.69 13.07
CA PHE A 41 3.48 -6.29 14.08
C PHE A 41 3.28 -4.76 14.15
N GLY A 42 4.36 -3.97 14.06
CA GLY A 42 4.31 -2.51 14.09
C GLY A 42 3.65 -1.85 12.87
N SER A 43 3.49 -2.60 11.77
CA SER A 43 3.01 -2.11 10.48
C SER A 43 1.59 -2.58 10.15
N ARG A 44 0.96 -3.45 10.97
CA ARG A 44 -0.37 -4.02 10.69
C ARG A 44 -1.45 -2.98 10.42
N ASN A 45 -1.40 -1.83 11.09
CA ASN A 45 -2.41 -0.78 10.97
C ASN A 45 -1.95 0.34 10.03
N GLU A 46 -0.84 0.18 9.30
CA GLU A 46 -0.27 1.27 8.52
C GLU A 46 -1.21 1.78 7.43
N ILE A 47 -1.90 0.88 6.74
CA ILE A 47 -2.87 1.26 5.70
C ILE A 47 -4.00 2.11 6.28
N ILE A 48 -4.52 1.72 7.45
CA ILE A 48 -5.58 2.48 8.14
C ILE A 48 -5.07 3.87 8.50
N ARG A 49 -3.85 3.97 9.07
CA ARG A 49 -3.22 5.25 9.41
C ARG A 49 -3.05 6.15 8.19
N ILE A 50 -2.61 5.61 7.05
CA ILE A 50 -2.48 6.37 5.80
C ILE A 50 -3.85 6.91 5.35
N CYS A 51 -4.91 6.10 5.42
CA CYS A 51 -6.27 6.50 5.08
C CYS A 51 -6.85 7.55 6.05
N GLU A 52 -6.50 7.49 7.33
CA GLU A 52 -6.90 8.50 8.32
C GLU A 52 -6.15 9.82 8.07
N ASP A 53 -4.82 9.76 7.89
CA ASP A 53 -3.99 10.95 7.66
C ASP A 53 -4.40 11.70 6.38
N ILE A 54 -4.80 11.00 5.32
CA ILE A 54 -5.29 11.67 4.10
C ILE A 54 -6.69 12.30 4.32
N ALA A 55 -7.58 11.63 5.06
CA ALA A 55 -8.91 12.14 5.36
C ALA A 55 -8.86 13.38 6.27
N ASP A 56 -7.90 13.41 7.20
CA ASP A 56 -7.63 14.54 8.09
C ASP A 56 -6.83 15.67 7.40
N GLY A 57 -6.36 15.44 6.17
CA GLY A 57 -5.56 16.41 5.40
C GLY A 57 -4.13 16.60 5.95
N VAL A 58 -3.64 15.65 6.73
CA VAL A 58 -2.27 15.62 7.30
C VAL A 58 -1.24 15.31 6.21
N ILE A 59 -1.59 14.45 5.26
CA ILE A 59 -0.77 14.10 4.10
C ILE A 59 -1.54 14.33 2.80
N ASP A 60 -0.82 14.52 1.70
CA ASP A 60 -1.41 14.59 0.36
C ASP A 60 -1.46 13.21 -0.33
N GLY A 61 -2.09 13.17 -1.50
CA GLY A 61 -2.23 11.95 -2.28
C GLY A 61 -0.89 11.31 -2.65
N SER A 62 0.14 12.11 -2.97
CA SER A 62 1.46 11.61 -3.33
C SER A 62 2.17 10.93 -2.15
N GLU A 63 2.16 11.56 -0.98
CA GLU A 63 2.75 10.99 0.23
C GLU A 63 1.97 9.74 0.70
N SER A 64 0.65 9.71 0.51
CA SER A 64 -0.17 8.54 0.83
C SER A 64 0.23 7.29 0.01
N ILE A 65 0.49 7.46 -1.29
CA ILE A 65 0.95 6.38 -2.17
C ILE A 65 2.36 5.95 -1.79
N LYS A 66 3.25 6.91 -1.53
CA LYS A 66 4.63 6.62 -1.13
C LYS A 66 4.67 5.77 0.15
N ARG A 67 3.92 6.15 1.18
CA ARG A 67 3.83 5.37 2.44
C ARG A 67 3.24 3.99 2.23
N LEU A 68 2.26 3.84 1.34
CA LEU A 68 1.72 2.52 0.98
C LEU A 68 2.81 1.63 0.36
N LEU A 69 3.60 2.17 -0.56
CA LEU A 69 4.70 1.44 -1.19
C LEU A 69 5.80 1.07 -0.18
N GLU A 70 6.12 1.95 0.77
CA GLU A 70 7.04 1.66 1.88
C GLU A 70 6.51 0.52 2.75
N PHE A 71 5.21 0.53 3.08
CA PHE A 71 4.55 -0.57 3.80
C PHE A 71 4.71 -1.90 3.06
N VAL A 72 4.37 -1.94 1.76
CA VAL A 72 4.46 -3.16 0.94
C VAL A 72 5.89 -3.70 0.90
N ASN A 73 6.88 -2.81 0.78
CA ASN A 73 8.30 -3.19 0.78
C ASN A 73 8.82 -3.63 2.16
N SER A 74 8.17 -3.22 3.25
CA SER A 74 8.55 -3.61 4.61
C SER A 74 8.18 -5.06 4.97
N VAL A 75 7.24 -5.66 4.24
CA VAL A 75 6.84 -7.06 4.45
C VAL A 75 7.99 -7.98 4.01
N PRO A 76 8.35 -9.06 4.74
CA PRO A 76 9.34 -10.03 4.28
C PRO A 76 8.90 -10.82 3.03
N ASP A 77 9.84 -11.42 2.28
CA ASP A 77 9.57 -12.30 1.14
C ASP A 77 9.18 -13.74 1.55
#